data_AF-A0A183AIH6-F1
#
_entry.id   AF-A0A183AIH6-F1
#
_cell.length_a   1.000
_cell.length_b   1.000
_cell.length_c   1.000
_cell.angle_alpha   90.00
_cell.angle_beta   90.00
_cell.angle_gamma   90.00
#
_symmetry.space_group_name_H-M   'P 1'
#
loop_
_entity.id
_entity.type
_entity.pdbx_description
1 polymer ?
#
loop_
_entity_poly.entity_id
_entity_poly.type
_entity_poly.pdbx_seq_one_letter_code
_entity_poly.pdbx_strand_id
1 'polypeptide(L)'
;MSVVRSKLQREVIRLYRDFLRTVAVPRDSVITTQSSGTLHLNDSERLALRETIRKEFRRQAALYKRTDILQIEAALRRGRRRLEDIQSGTVQRITRISPS
;
A
#
# COMPACT_ATOMS: atom_id res chain seq x y z
N MET A 1 -4.51 -9.78 26.75
CA MET A 1 -3.77 -8.48 26.85
C MET A 1 -3.87 -7.74 25.52
N SER A 2 -4.71 -6.71 25.39
CA SER A 2 -4.79 -5.91 24.16
C SER A 2 -3.61 -4.94 24.09
N VAL A 3 -2.81 -4.98 23.02
CA VAL A 3 -1.72 -4.01 22.82
C VAL A 3 -2.34 -2.64 22.52
N VAL A 4 -2.26 -1.71 23.48
CA VAL A 4 -2.66 -0.31 23.26
C VAL A 4 -1.67 0.31 22.29
N ARG A 5 -2.17 0.78 21.13
CA ARG A 5 -1.35 1.37 20.06
C ARG A 5 -1.54 2.88 20.02
N SER A 6 -0.46 3.61 19.76
CA SER A 6 -0.55 5.06 19.54
C SER A 6 -1.40 5.37 18.31
N LYS A 7 -1.91 6.62 18.22
CA LYS A 7 -2.64 7.08 17.03
C LYS A 7 -1.82 6.85 15.76
N LEU A 8 -0.54 7.20 15.79
CA LEU A 8 0.39 7.03 14.66
C LEU A 8 0.54 5.57 14.25
N GLN A 9 0.70 4.65 15.20
CA GLN A 9 0.76 3.22 14.92
C GLN A 9 -0.52 2.70 14.28
N ARG A 10 -1.69 3.17 14.73
CA ARG A 10 -2.98 2.81 14.11
C ARG A 10 -3.06 3.31 12.67
N GLU A 11 -2.56 4.51 12.39
CA GLU A 11 -2.53 5.06 11.04
C GLU A 11 -1.60 4.26 10.10
N VAL A 12 -0.42 3.84 10.57
CA VAL A 12 0.48 2.95 9.80
C VAL A 12 -0.20 1.62 9.47
N ILE A 13 -0.88 1.01 10.45
CA ILE A 13 -1.56 -0.27 10.23
C ILE A 13 -2.76 -0.12 9.29
N ARG A 14 -3.51 0.99 9.37
CA ARG A 14 -4.58 1.29 8.42
C ARG A 14 -4.02 1.41 7.01
N LEU A 15 -2.98 2.21 6.82
CA LEU A 15 -2.34 2.40 5.52
C LEU A 15 -1.85 1.06 4.93
N TYR A 16 -1.20 0.21 5.73
CA TYR A 16 -0.80 -1.13 5.30
C TYR A 16 -1.98 -1.98 4.82
N ARG A 17 -3.09 -2.00 5.58
CA ARG A 17 -4.29 -2.75 5.20
C ARG A 17 -4.90 -2.22 3.91
N ASP A 18 -4.91 -0.91 3.71
CA ASP A 18 -5.50 -0.31 2.53
C ASP A 18 -4.67 -0.61 1.27
N PHE A 19 -3.33 -0.60 1.37
CA PHE A 19 -2.45 -1.13 0.32
C PHE A 19 -2.68 -2.61 0.01
N LEU A 20 -2.93 -3.44 1.02
CA LEU A 20 -3.22 -4.86 0.77
C LEU A 20 -4.58 -5.06 0.10
N ARG A 21 -5.58 -4.26 0.45
CA ARG A 21 -6.92 -4.32 -0.13
C ARG A 21 -6.94 -3.93 -1.59
N THR A 22 -6.15 -2.93 -2.01
CA THR A 22 -6.08 -2.55 -3.43
C THR A 22 -5.55 -3.68 -4.32
N VAL A 23 -4.71 -4.56 -3.78
CA VAL A 23 -4.15 -5.71 -4.50
C VAL A 23 -5.04 -6.95 -4.40
N ALA A 24 -5.70 -7.14 -3.25
CA ALA A 24 -6.44 -8.36 -2.92
C ALA A 24 -7.84 -8.46 -3.57
N VAL A 25 -8.46 -7.37 -4.02
CA VAL A 25 -9.79 -7.42 -4.63
C VAL A 25 -9.68 -7.82 -6.11
N PRO A 26 -10.19 -8.99 -6.53
CA PRO A 26 -10.45 -9.29 -7.93
C PRO A 26 -11.72 -8.52 -8.30
N ARG A 27 -11.58 -7.44 -9.08
CA ARG A 27 -12.71 -6.55 -9.42
C ARG A 27 -13.68 -7.14 -10.45
N ASP A 28 -13.45 -8.38 -10.90
CA ASP A 28 -14.33 -9.11 -11.82
C ASP A 28 -15.77 -9.31 -11.28
N SER A 29 -16.03 -8.95 -10.01
CA SER A 29 -17.34 -9.03 -9.36
C SER A 29 -18.09 -7.69 -9.20
N VAL A 30 -17.54 -6.56 -9.65
CA VAL A 30 -18.21 -5.25 -9.49
C VAL A 30 -18.75 -4.76 -10.84
N ILE A 31 -19.98 -5.16 -11.15
CA ILE A 31 -20.82 -4.49 -12.14
C ILE A 31 -21.20 -3.13 -11.54
N THR A 32 -20.98 -2.05 -12.30
CA THR A 32 -21.65 -0.72 -12.25
C THR A 32 -20.70 0.48 -12.13
N THR A 33 -20.58 1.16 -13.28
CA THR A 33 -20.49 2.61 -13.53
C THR A 33 -19.24 3.38 -13.07
N GLN A 34 -18.37 3.59 -14.07
CA GLN A 34 -17.57 4.78 -14.33
C GLN A 34 -16.68 5.31 -13.18
N SER A 35 -15.44 4.85 -13.12
CA SER A 35 -14.27 5.73 -13.03
C SER A 35 -12.97 4.95 -13.26
N SER A 36 -12.18 5.53 -14.16
CA SER A 36 -10.92 5.13 -14.77
C SER A 36 -9.83 4.71 -13.77
N GLY A 37 -9.07 3.65 -14.12
CA GLY A 37 -7.79 3.36 -13.47
C GLY A 37 -7.52 1.94 -12.98
N THR A 38 -7.91 0.90 -13.71
CA THR A 38 -7.80 -0.47 -13.19
C THR A 38 -6.45 -1.12 -13.55
N LEU A 39 -5.67 -1.53 -12.54
CA LEU A 39 -4.50 -2.39 -12.72
C LEU A 39 -4.98 -3.83 -13.03
N HIS A 40 -4.86 -4.25 -14.29
CA HIS A 40 -5.17 -5.60 -14.72
C HIS A 40 -3.98 -6.53 -14.41
N LEU A 41 -3.84 -6.92 -13.14
CA LEU A 41 -2.79 -7.84 -12.68
C LEU A 41 -3.32 -9.27 -12.63
N ASN A 42 -2.52 -10.22 -13.10
CA ASN A 42 -2.78 -11.65 -12.89
C ASN A 42 -2.50 -12.05 -11.42
N ASP A 43 -2.93 -13.25 -11.02
CA ASP A 43 -2.81 -13.69 -9.62
C ASP A 43 -1.36 -13.75 -9.12
N SER A 44 -0.43 -14.20 -9.97
CA SER A 44 1.00 -14.24 -9.65
C SER A 44 1.59 -12.84 -9.40
N GLU A 45 1.22 -11.87 -10.24
CA GLU A 45 1.63 -10.46 -10.10
C GLU A 45 1.03 -9.84 -8.84
N ARG A 46 -0.23 -10.16 -8.51
CA ARG A 46 -0.88 -9.72 -7.27
C ARG A 46 -0.17 -10.28 -6.04
N LEU A 47 0.22 -11.55 -6.07
CA LEU A 47 0.98 -12.19 -4.99
C LEU A 47 2.37 -11.55 -4.83
N ALA A 48 3.09 -11.33 -5.93
CA ALA A 48 4.39 -10.65 -5.93
C ALA A 48 4.29 -9.21 -5.41
N LEU A 49 3.28 -8.45 -5.83
CA LEU A 49 3.04 -7.07 -5.39
C LEU A 49 2.67 -7.03 -3.90
N ARG A 50 1.79 -7.92 -3.45
CA ARG A 50 1.45 -8.08 -2.03
C ARG A 50 2.69 -8.32 -1.18
N GLU A 51 3.62 -9.14 -1.66
CA GLU A 51 4.84 -9.43 -0.93
C GLU A 51 5.88 -8.31 -0.97
N THR A 52 5.91 -7.56 -2.07
CA THR A 52 6.68 -6.32 -2.16
C THR A 52 6.19 -5.29 -1.14
N ILE A 53 4.88 -5.07 -1.05
CA ILE A 53 4.25 -4.18 -0.04
C ILE A 53 4.65 -4.64 1.36
N ARG A 54 4.49 -5.94 1.67
CA ARG A 54 4.84 -6.47 2.99
C ARG A 54 6.31 -6.26 3.34
N LYS A 55 7.22 -6.54 2.40
CA LYS A 55 8.67 -6.33 2.58
C LYS A 55 8.98 -4.86 2.86
N GLU A 56 8.37 -3.93 2.12
CA GLU A 56 8.63 -2.50 2.28
C GLU A 56 8.14 -1.97 3.64
N PHE A 57 6.93 -2.33 4.08
CA PHE A 57 6.43 -1.95 5.40
C PHE A 57 7.30 -2.52 6.53
N ARG A 58 7.77 -3.77 6.41
CA ARG A 58 8.69 -4.38 7.37
C ARG A 58 10.06 -3.68 7.39
N ARG A 59 10.62 -3.36 6.21
CA ARG A 59 11.87 -2.63 6.07
C ARG A 59 11.81 -1.28 6.78
N GLN A 60 10.74 -0.51 6.54
CA GLN A 60 10.55 0.78 7.20
C GLN A 60 10.31 0.65 8.72
N ALA A 61 9.59 -0.39 9.16
CA ALA A 61 9.39 -0.65 10.58
C ALA A 61 10.70 -1.02 11.32
N ALA A 62 11.66 -1.62 10.62
CA ALA A 62 13.00 -1.88 11.15
C ALA A 62 13.90 -0.63 11.11
N LEU A 63 13.70 0.26 10.12
CA LEU A 63 14.48 1.48 9.94
C LEU A 63 14.12 2.58 10.95
N TYR A 64 12.82 2.79 11.20
CA TYR A 64 12.35 3.87 12.06
C TYR A 64 12.28 3.44 13.53
N LYS A 65 12.85 4.25 14.41
CA LYS A 65 12.63 4.13 15.85
C LYS A 65 11.26 4.70 16.19
N ARG A 66 10.69 4.27 17.31
CA ARG A 66 9.38 4.77 17.80
C ARG A 66 9.38 6.28 18.06
N THR A 67 10.56 6.86 18.30
CA THR A 67 10.78 8.29 18.54
C THR A 67 10.85 9.12 17.26
N ASP A 68 10.98 8.50 16.09
CA ASP A 68 11.18 9.19 14.81
C ASP A 68 9.84 9.67 14.23
N ILE A 69 9.04 10.36 15.06
CA ILE A 69 7.65 10.72 14.79
C ILE A 69 7.52 11.45 13.45
N LEU A 70 8.36 12.45 13.22
CA LEU A 70 8.32 13.25 11.98
C LEU A 70 8.65 12.43 10.73
N GLN A 71 9.60 11.48 10.83
CA GLN A 71 9.95 10.63 9.71
C GLN A 71 8.85 9.62 9.40
N ILE A 72 8.23 9.04 10.45
CA ILE A 72 7.09 8.13 10.31
C ILE A 72 5.90 8.87 9.69
N GLU A 73 5.61 10.10 10.13
CA GLU A 73 4.55 10.91 9.53
C GLU A 73 4.85 11.29 8.09
N ALA A 74 6.09 11.64 7.76
CA ALA A 74 6.49 11.91 6.39
C ALA A 74 6.33 10.66 5.51
N ALA A 75 6.70 9.48 6.02
CA ALA A 75 6.48 8.21 5.33
C ALA A 75 4.99 7.90 5.14
N LEU A 76 4.15 8.15 6.16
CA LEU A 76 2.69 8.03 6.07
C LEU A 76 2.10 8.93 4.99
N ARG A 77 2.50 10.20 4.94
CA ARG A 77 2.04 11.15 3.91
C ARG A 77 2.43 10.67 2.51
N ARG A 78 3.67 10.23 2.32
CA ARG A 78 4.14 9.67 1.03
C ARG A 78 3.35 8.41 0.63
N GLY A 79 3.13 7.51 1.58
CA GLY A 79 2.38 6.28 1.33
C GLY A 79 0.91 6.54 1.00
N ARG A 80 0.25 7.51 1.65
CA ARG A 80 -1.11 7.93 1.32
C ARG A 80 -1.22 8.47 -0.10
N ARG A 81 -0.34 9.40 -0.49
CA ARG A 81 -0.29 9.90 -1.88
C ARG A 81 -0.11 8.77 -2.88
N ARG A 82 0.83 7.84 -2.63
CA ARG A 82 1.05 6.69 -3.51
C ARG A 82 -0.18 5.77 -3.59
N LEU A 83 -0.93 5.61 -2.50
CA LEU A 83 -2.17 4.85 -2.50
C LEU A 83 -3.26 5.56 -3.33
N GLU A 84 -3.41 6.88 -3.18
CA GLU A 84 -4.30 7.71 -3.97
C GLU A 84 -3.94 7.64 -5.47
N ASP A 85 -2.66 7.68 -5.81
CA ASP A 85 -2.16 7.54 -7.18
C ASP A 85 -2.51 6.17 -7.81
N ILE A 86 -2.45 5.10 -7.00
CA ILE A 86 -2.85 3.75 -7.42
C ILE A 86 -4.37 3.67 -7.58
N GLN A 87 -5.14 4.26 -6.66
CA GLN A 87 -6.60 4.23 -6.68
C GLN A 87 -7.21 5.09 -7.78
N SER A 88 -6.59 6.22 -8.10
CA SER A 88 -6.99 7.15 -9.17
C SER A 88 -6.61 6.66 -10.56
N GLY A 89 -5.87 5.55 -10.69
CA GLY A 89 -5.39 5.06 -11.97
C GLY A 89 -4.26 5.87 -12.59
N THR A 90 -3.75 6.88 -11.88
CA THR A 90 -2.64 7.73 -12.34
C THR A 90 -1.38 6.89 -12.57
N VAL A 91 -1.23 5.78 -11.84
CA VAL A 91 -0.05 4.92 -11.93
C VAL A 91 -0.37 3.60 -12.62
N GLN A 92 -0.36 3.62 -13.95
CA GLN A 92 -0.50 2.41 -14.77
C GLN A 92 0.80 1.58 -14.88
N ARG A 93 1.90 1.95 -14.19
CA ARG A 93 3.25 1.46 -14.57
C ARG A 93 4.32 1.40 -13.46
N ILE A 94 4.01 1.02 -12.22
CA ILE A 94 5.07 0.81 -11.19
C ILE A 94 5.85 -0.50 -11.40
N THR A 95 5.32 -1.50 -12.12
CA THR A 95 5.93 -2.84 -12.19
C THR A 95 6.94 -3.06 -13.32
N ARG A 96 7.35 -2.03 -14.07
CA ARG A 96 8.40 -2.15 -15.12
C ARG A 96 9.74 -1.56 -14.68
N ILE A 97 10.18 -1.85 -13.47
CA ILE A 97 11.58 -1.64 -13.08
C ILE A 97 12.15 -3.02 -12.74
N SER A 98 12.45 -3.80 -13.78
CA SER A 98 13.46 -4.86 -13.67
C SER A 98 14.81 -4.16 -13.52
N PRO A 99 15.63 -4.50 -12.51
CA PRO A 99 17.05 -4.21 -12.59
C PRO A 99 17.62 -5.08 -13.72
N SER A 100 18.17 -4.42 -14.73
CA SER A 100 19.11 -5.00 -15.69
C SER A 100 20.36 -5.51 -14.98
#